data_AF-A0A962QNY5-F1
#
_entry.id   AF-A0A962QNY5-F1
#
_cell.length_a   1.000
_cell.length_b   1.000
_cell.length_c   1.000
_cell.angle_alpha   90.00
_cell.angle_beta   90.00
_cell.angle_gamma   90.00
#
_symmetry.space_group_name_H-M   'P 1'
#
loop_
_entity.id
_entity.type
_entity.pdbx_description
1 polymer ?
#
loop_
_entity_poly.entity_id
_entity_poly.type
_entity_poly.pdbx_seq_one_letter_code
_entity_poly.pdbx_strand_id
1 'polypeptide(L)'
;MRSDALNIRTRPPGRVSCVWRAQLGYTIVELVVVMVLLGILAASAMPRFFAASRFEEMGFADSSAGALRFAQKLALSSGCDTGFSIGPTGYALLLRATRCDAGDFTRAV
;
A
#
# COMPACT_ATOMS: atom_id res chain seq x y z
N MET A 1 8.72 69.61 26.62
CA MET A 1 7.37 70.17 26.41
C MET A 1 6.91 69.91 24.99
N ARG A 2 6.72 68.64 24.62
CA ARG A 2 6.10 68.26 23.34
C ARG A 2 5.56 66.85 23.47
N SER A 3 4.53 66.72 24.30
CA SER A 3 3.89 65.46 24.59
C SER A 3 2.43 65.72 24.90
N ASP A 4 1.62 64.85 24.34
CA ASP A 4 0.32 64.42 24.84
C ASP A 4 -0.94 64.99 24.20
N ALA A 5 -1.70 64.01 23.73
CA ALA A 5 -3.10 64.00 23.37
C ALA A 5 -3.42 64.22 21.88
N LEU A 6 -4.19 63.24 21.38
CA LEU A 6 -4.83 63.13 20.09
C LEU A 6 -3.93 62.78 18.89
N ASN A 7 -3.89 61.50 18.55
CA ASN A 7 -4.72 60.99 17.45
C ASN A 7 -4.43 59.49 17.22
N ILE A 8 -4.76 58.66 18.20
CA ILE A 8 -4.88 57.21 17.97
C ILE A 8 -6.18 57.00 17.19
N ARG A 9 -6.08 57.05 15.87
CA ARG A 9 -7.12 56.60 14.95
C ARG A 9 -6.76 55.19 14.47
N THR A 10 -6.72 54.26 15.40
CA THR A 10 -6.71 52.83 15.10
C THR A 10 -8.15 52.38 14.96
N ARG A 11 -8.63 52.22 13.71
CA ARG A 11 -9.51 51.10 13.31
C ARG A 11 -9.46 50.94 11.79
N PRO A 12 -8.78 49.91 11.26
CA PRO A 12 -9.02 49.51 9.88
C PRO A 12 -10.43 48.89 9.77
N PRO A 13 -11.27 49.29 8.80
CA PRO A 13 -12.45 48.50 8.46
C PRO A 13 -12.02 47.30 7.60
N GLY A 14 -11.38 46.32 8.24
CA GLY A 14 -11.26 44.98 7.68
C GLY A 14 -12.60 44.27 7.85
N ARG A 15 -13.39 44.19 6.78
CA ARG A 15 -14.63 43.41 6.78
C ARG A 15 -14.24 41.93 6.66
N VAL A 16 -14.01 41.26 7.79
CA VAL A 16 -13.81 39.81 7.83
C VAL A 16 -15.16 39.18 7.54
N SER A 17 -15.46 38.95 6.26
CA SER A 17 -16.54 38.04 5.90
C SER A 17 -16.10 36.64 6.30
N CYS A 18 -16.52 36.19 7.48
CA CYS A 18 -16.69 34.75 7.68
C CYS A 18 -17.75 34.33 6.65
N VAL A 19 -17.31 33.67 5.58
CA VAL A 19 -18.21 32.86 4.77
C VAL A 19 -18.65 31.74 5.71
N TRP A 20 -19.77 31.94 6.39
CA TRP A 20 -20.50 30.83 6.98
C TRP A 20 -20.96 30.01 5.79
N ARG A 21 -20.23 28.93 5.52
CA ARG A 21 -20.64 27.90 4.58
C ARG A 21 -22.08 27.52 4.94
N ALA A 22 -23.02 27.89 4.08
CA ALA A 22 -24.36 27.36 4.14
C ALA A 22 -24.24 25.84 3.95
N GLN A 23 -24.62 25.07 4.95
CA GLN A 23 -24.79 23.64 4.79
C GLN A 23 -26.02 23.44 3.90
N LEU A 24 -25.80 23.32 2.60
CA LEU A 24 -26.85 22.94 1.65
C LEU A 24 -27.17 21.46 1.89
N GLY A 25 -28.39 21.17 2.32
CA GLY A 25 -28.89 19.81 2.45
C GLY A 25 -28.97 19.14 1.07
N TYR A 26 -28.65 17.85 1.02
CA TYR A 26 -28.88 17.01 -0.16
C TYR A 26 -30.38 16.78 -0.34
N THR A 27 -30.83 16.74 -1.60
CA THR A 27 -32.21 16.34 -1.88
C THR A 27 -32.40 14.85 -1.62
N ILE A 28 -33.61 14.41 -1.25
CA ILE A 28 -33.90 12.98 -1.07
C ILE A 28 -33.57 12.19 -2.34
N VAL A 29 -33.90 12.76 -3.51
CA VAL A 29 -33.62 12.12 -4.79
C VAL A 29 -32.12 11.92 -5.02
N GLU A 30 -31.30 12.89 -4.64
CA GLU A 30 -29.85 12.79 -4.79
C GLU A 30 -29.26 11.70 -3.89
N LEU A 31 -29.75 11.57 -2.66
CA LEU A 31 -29.32 10.49 -1.77
C LEU A 31 -29.74 9.11 -2.29
N VAL A 32 -30.95 8.98 -2.83
CA VAL A 32 -31.43 7.73 -3.42
C VAL A 32 -30.58 7.32 -4.62
N VAL A 33 -30.26 8.26 -5.52
CA VAL A 33 -29.39 8.00 -6.67
C VAL A 33 -27.99 7.59 -6.23
N VAL A 34 -27.42 8.23 -5.21
CA VAL A 34 -26.11 7.86 -4.64
C VAL A 34 -26.14 6.44 -4.08
N MET A 35 -27.18 6.04 -3.35
CA MET A 35 -27.29 4.67 -2.82
C MET A 35 -27.39 3.63 -3.93
N VAL A 36 -28.12 3.92 -5.02
CA VAL A 36 -28.18 3.05 -6.19
C VAL A 36 -26.82 2.93 -6.86
N LEU A 37 -26.12 4.05 -7.06
CA LEU A 37 -24.76 4.07 -7.62
C LEU A 37 -23.78 3.28 -6.75
N LEU A 38 -23.81 3.48 -5.43
CA LEU A 38 -23.00 2.73 -4.47
C LEU A 38 -23.32 1.23 -4.52
N GLY A 39 -24.59 0.85 -4.71
CA GLY A 39 -24.98 -0.55 -4.88
C GLY A 39 -24.36 -1.20 -6.12
N ILE A 40 -24.40 -0.53 -7.27
CA ILE A 40 -23.82 -1.03 -8.52
C ILE A 40 -22.29 -1.10 -8.43
N LEU A 41 -21.66 -0.07 -7.84
CA LEU A 41 -20.23 -0.05 -7.62
C LEU A 41 -19.80 -1.13 -6.63
N ALA A 42 -20.52 -1.33 -5.53
CA ALA A 42 -20.22 -2.38 -4.57
C ALA A 42 -20.34 -3.77 -5.20
N ALA A 43 -21.41 -4.02 -5.98
CA ALA A 43 -21.62 -5.30 -6.66
C ALA A 43 -20.50 -5.65 -7.65
N SER A 44 -19.83 -4.66 -8.24
CA SER A 44 -18.76 -4.87 -9.22
C SER A 44 -17.34 -4.78 -8.62
N ALA A 45 -17.11 -3.85 -7.69
CA ALA A 45 -15.80 -3.64 -7.06
C ALA A 45 -15.48 -4.70 -5.99
N MET A 46 -16.48 -5.14 -5.22
CA MET A 46 -16.30 -6.15 -4.18
C MET A 46 -15.75 -7.49 -4.70
N PRO A 47 -16.33 -8.14 -5.73
CA PRO A 47 -15.77 -9.38 -6.26
C PRO A 47 -14.37 -9.19 -6.86
N ARG A 48 -14.08 -8.01 -7.42
CA ARG A 48 -12.73 -7.68 -7.92
C ARG A 48 -11.70 -7.54 -6.81
N PHE A 49 -12.07 -7.01 -5.64
CA PHE A 49 -11.16 -6.90 -4.51
C PHE A 49 -10.81 -8.28 -3.93
N PHE A 50 -11.80 -9.17 -3.82
CA PHE A 50 -11.53 -10.56 -3.42
C PHE A 50 -10.76 -11.34 -4.49
N ALA A 51 -11.06 -11.14 -5.77
CA ALA A 51 -10.27 -11.73 -6.85
C ALA A 51 -8.82 -11.22 -6.84
N ALA A 52 -8.58 -9.92 -6.60
CA ALA A 52 -7.24 -9.34 -6.43
C ALA A 52 -6.42 -10.08 -5.37
N SER A 53 -7.01 -10.35 -4.20
CA SER A 53 -6.33 -11.15 -3.16
C SER A 53 -6.06 -12.60 -3.57
N ARG A 54 -6.94 -13.23 -4.37
CA ARG A 54 -6.69 -14.56 -4.94
C ARG A 54 -5.55 -14.56 -5.97
N PHE A 55 -5.35 -13.45 -6.69
CA PHE A 55 -4.21 -13.31 -7.59
C PHE A 55 -2.88 -13.18 -6.83
N GLU A 56 -2.87 -12.67 -5.60
CA GLU A 56 -1.66 -12.69 -4.77
C GLU A 56 -1.26 -14.14 -4.40
N GLU A 57 -2.23 -14.99 -4.09
CA GLU A 57 -2.00 -16.41 -3.77
C GLU A 57 -1.46 -17.19 -4.98
N MET A 58 -2.05 -17.00 -6.17
CA MET A 58 -1.57 -17.61 -7.41
C MET A 58 -0.23 -17.01 -7.88
N GLY A 59 -0.07 -15.69 -7.76
CA GLY A 59 1.17 -15.00 -8.10
C GLY A 59 2.33 -15.39 -7.18
N PHE A 60 2.05 -15.69 -5.91
CA PHE A 60 3.04 -16.25 -4.99
C PHE A 60 3.47 -17.67 -5.40
N ALA A 61 2.55 -18.51 -5.88
CA ALA A 61 2.87 -19.83 -6.41
C ALA A 61 3.75 -19.74 -7.68
N ASP A 62 3.40 -18.85 -8.62
CA ASP A 62 4.17 -18.69 -9.86
C ASP A 62 5.56 -18.09 -9.60
N SER A 63 5.65 -17.08 -8.72
CA SER A 63 6.92 -16.46 -8.36
C SER A 63 7.85 -17.41 -7.59
N SER A 64 7.31 -18.22 -6.66
CA SER A 64 8.09 -19.26 -5.99
C SER A 64 8.53 -20.38 -6.94
N ALA A 65 7.69 -20.80 -7.90
CA ALA A 65 8.08 -21.76 -8.94
C ALA A 65 9.19 -21.20 -9.85
N GLY A 66 9.18 -19.90 -10.14
CA GLY A 66 10.28 -19.20 -10.83
C GLY A 66 11.58 -19.22 -10.02
N ALA A 67 11.50 -18.89 -8.72
CA ALA A 67 12.64 -18.91 -7.80
C ALA A 67 13.24 -20.32 -7.65
N LEU A 68 12.42 -21.36 -7.61
CA LEU A 68 12.86 -22.75 -7.56
C LEU A 68 13.64 -23.16 -8.82
N ARG A 69 13.14 -22.80 -10.01
CA ARG A 69 13.87 -23.06 -11.27
C ARG A 69 15.20 -22.31 -11.32
N PHE A 70 15.25 -21.10 -10.76
CA PHE A 70 16.50 -20.36 -10.60
C PHE A 70 17.46 -21.05 -9.61
N ALA A 71 16.97 -21.52 -8.46
CA ALA A 71 17.73 -22.27 -7.47
C ALA A 71 18.34 -23.56 -8.05
N GLN A 72 17.58 -24.26 -8.90
CA GLN A 72 18.06 -25.46 -9.61
C GLN A 72 19.18 -25.13 -10.59
N LYS A 73 19.02 -24.06 -11.40
CA LYS A 73 20.09 -23.60 -12.30
C LYS A 73 21.35 -23.21 -11.52
N LEU A 74 21.16 -22.55 -10.38
CA LEU A 74 22.26 -22.15 -9.51
C LEU A 74 22.97 -23.36 -8.88
N ALA A 75 22.22 -24.38 -8.44
CA ALA A 75 22.79 -25.63 -7.93
C ALA A 75 23.59 -26.37 -9.01
N LEU A 76 23.05 -26.45 -10.23
CA LEU A 76 23.73 -27.07 -11.37
C LEU A 76 24.99 -26.31 -11.79
N SER A 77 24.99 -24.97 -11.75
CA SER A 77 26.17 -24.17 -12.12
C SER A 77 27.23 -24.12 -11.02
N SER A 78 26.81 -24.11 -9.75
CA SER A 78 27.71 -24.04 -8.60
C SER A 78 28.24 -25.40 -8.15
N GLY A 79 27.55 -26.49 -8.54
CA GLY A 79 27.88 -27.84 -8.10
C GLY A 79 27.61 -28.08 -6.60
N CYS A 80 26.93 -27.15 -5.92
CA CYS A 80 26.58 -27.23 -4.51
C CYS A 80 25.07 -27.31 -4.31
N ASP A 81 24.65 -27.96 -3.22
CA ASP A 81 23.26 -27.97 -2.77
C ASP A 81 22.76 -26.55 -2.42
N THR A 82 21.56 -26.22 -2.88
CA THR A 82 20.84 -24.99 -2.56
C THR A 82 19.60 -25.31 -1.73
N GLY A 83 19.38 -24.54 -0.67
CA GLY A 83 18.22 -24.62 0.21
C GLY A 83 17.19 -23.56 -0.15
N PHE A 84 15.91 -23.93 -0.07
CA PHE A 84 14.77 -23.03 -0.28
C PHE A 84 13.88 -23.03 0.96
N SER A 85 13.62 -21.86 1.52
CA SER A 85 12.74 -21.70 2.68
C SER A 85 11.58 -20.78 2.32
N ILE A 86 10.36 -21.22 2.62
CA ILE A 86 9.11 -20.47 2.38
C ILE A 86 8.59 -19.99 3.73
N GLY A 87 8.42 -18.67 3.84
CA GLY A 87 7.77 -18.02 4.97
C GLY A 87 6.39 -17.46 4.60
N PRO A 88 5.63 -16.98 5.60
CA PRO A 88 4.28 -16.43 5.38
C PRO A 88 4.24 -15.16 4.51
N THR A 89 5.38 -14.49 4.32
CA THR A 89 5.46 -13.21 3.60
C THR A 89 6.44 -13.25 2.42
N GLY A 90 7.04 -14.40 2.10
CA GLY A 90 8.12 -14.45 1.14
C GLY A 90 8.84 -15.79 1.06
N TYR A 91 9.90 -15.81 0.26
CA TYR A 91 10.79 -16.95 0.10
C TYR A 91 12.24 -16.50 0.21
N ALA A 92 13.11 -17.40 0.67
CA ALA A 92 14.55 -17.19 0.75
C ALA A 92 15.29 -18.33 0.08
N LEU A 93 16.37 -17.97 -0.61
CA LEU A 93 17.33 -18.90 -1.21
C LEU A 93 18.63 -18.87 -0.43
N LEU A 94 19.10 -20.05 -0.05
CA LEU A 94 20.23 -20.22 0.84
C LEU A 94 21.22 -21.21 0.22
N LEU A 95 22.51 -20.91 0.27
CA LEU A 95 23.60 -21.82 -0.07
C LEU A 95 24.27 -22.31 1.20
N ARG A 96 24.96 -23.44 1.06
CA ARG A 96 25.93 -23.87 2.06
C ARG A 96 27.12 -22.91 2.13
N ALA A 97 27.50 -22.57 3.36
CA ALA A 97 28.55 -21.58 3.62
C ALA A 97 29.97 -22.15 3.58
N THR A 98 30.15 -23.43 3.90
CA THR A 98 31.49 -24.02 4.13
C THR A 98 31.90 -25.07 3.10
N ARG A 99 31.02 -25.98 2.67
CA ARG A 99 31.25 -27.00 1.61
C ARG A 99 29.94 -27.40 0.95
N CYS A 100 29.96 -27.89 -0.29
CA CYS A 100 28.76 -28.45 -0.93
C CYS A 100 28.20 -29.65 -0.13
N ASP A 101 29.08 -30.43 0.51
CA ASP A 101 28.77 -31.75 1.05
C ASP A 101 28.53 -31.76 2.57
N ALA A 102 28.82 -30.65 3.27
CA ALA A 102 28.52 -30.49 4.69
C ALA A 102 28.27 -29.03 5.11
N GLY A 103 27.41 -28.81 6.12
CA GLY A 103 27.15 -27.51 6.75
C GLY A 103 25.71 -27.02 6.66
N ASP A 104 25.42 -25.89 7.32
CA ASP A 104 24.11 -25.24 7.29
C ASP A 104 23.94 -24.31 6.07
N PHE A 105 22.68 -24.09 5.69
CA PHE A 105 22.29 -23.17 4.64
C PHE A 105 22.21 -21.73 5.18
N THR A 106 23.34 -21.07 5.31
CA THR A 106 23.44 -19.73 5.95
C THR A 106 23.81 -18.61 5.00
N ARG A 107 24.16 -18.90 3.74
CA ARG A 107 24.53 -17.88 2.75
C ARG A 107 23.32 -17.52 1.87
N ALA A 108 22.74 -16.35 2.06
CA ALA A 108 21.69 -15.85 1.18
C ALA A 108 22.21 -15.60 -0.26
N VAL A 109 21.37 -15.88 -1.26
CA VAL A 109 21.61 -15.56 -2.69
C VAL A 109 21.14 -14.17 -3.02
#